data_AF-A0A8U0A123-F1
#
_entry.id   AF-A0A8U0A123-F1
#
_cell.length_a   1.000
_cell.length_b   1.000
_cell.length_c   1.000
_cell.angle_alpha   90.00
_cell.angle_beta   90.00
_cell.angle_gamma   90.00
#
_symmetry.space_group_name_H-M   'P 1'
#
loop_
_entity.id
_entity.type
_entity.pdbx_description
1 polymer ?
#
loop_
_entity_poly.entity_id
_entity_poly.type
_entity_poly.pdbx_seq_one_letter_code
_entity_poly.pdbx_strand_id
1 'polypeptide(L)' 'MATSETAVESAEAIVTAHATAPEKTVFVESGNHDAWIATDLAVDLER' A
#
# COMPACT_ATOMS: atom_id res chain seq x y z
N MET A 1 -33.33 0.67 2.39
CA MET A 1 -31.98 0.69 2.99
C MET A 1 -31.06 1.25 1.94
N ALA A 2 -30.64 2.51 2.07
CA ALA A 2 -29.81 3.17 1.08
C ALA A 2 -28.39 2.59 1.17
N THR A 3 -27.88 2.08 0.06
CA THR A 3 -26.45 1.81 -0.12
C THR A 3 -25.74 3.15 -0.10
N SER A 4 -25.12 3.49 1.03
CA SER A 4 -24.16 4.59 1.09
C SER A 4 -22.96 4.20 0.25
N GLU A 5 -23.01 4.55 -1.03
CA GLU A 5 -21.85 4.62 -1.90
C GLU A 5 -20.98 5.75 -1.32
N THR A 6 -20.03 5.38 -0.47
CA THR A 6 -18.98 6.28 0.01
C THR A 6 -18.25 6.81 -1.21
N ALA A 7 -18.50 8.08 -1.53
CA ALA A 7 -17.66 8.85 -2.43
C ALA A 7 -16.24 8.79 -1.87
N VAL A 8 -15.40 7.94 -2.47
CA VAL A 8 -13.96 7.98 -2.24
C VAL A 8 -13.46 9.26 -2.90
N GLU A 9 -13.51 10.35 -2.14
CA GLU A 9 -12.58 11.47 -2.37
C GLU A 9 -11.20 10.82 -2.51
N SER A 10 -10.54 11.02 -3.66
CA SER A 10 -9.22 10.46 -3.94
C SER A 10 -8.19 11.06 -2.98
N ALA A 11 -8.22 10.65 -1.72
CA ALA A 11 -7.12 10.78 -0.80
C ALA A 11 -5.96 10.00 -1.44
N GLU A 12 -4.88 10.70 -1.78
CA GLU A 12 -3.67 10.04 -2.24
C GLU A 12 -3.26 9.01 -1.19
N ALA A 13 -3.37 7.72 -1.53
CA ALA A 13 -3.02 6.65 -0.62
C ALA A 13 -1.51 6.68 -0.40
N ILE A 14 -1.09 7.08 0.81
CA ILE A 14 0.32 7.12 1.19
C ILE A 14 0.75 5.68 1.47
N VAL A 15 1.66 5.16 0.65
CA VAL A 15 2.20 3.79 0.79
C VAL A 15 3.65 3.86 1.28
N THR A 16 4.01 2.99 2.22
CA THR A 16 5.37 2.85 2.74
C THR A 16 5.95 1.48 2.39
N ALA A 17 7.25 1.44 2.09
CA ALA A 17 8.00 0.21 1.84
C ALA A 17 8.85 -0.17 3.05
N HIS A 18 8.77 -1.43 3.47
CA HIS A 18 9.53 -1.98 4.59
C HIS A 18 10.38 -3.18 4.15
N ALA A 19 11.69 -3.09 4.33
CA ALA A 19 12.60 -4.21 4.14
C ALA A 19 12.58 -5.10 5.39
N THR A 20 11.97 -6.28 5.29
CA THR A 20 11.87 -7.26 6.39
C THR A 20 13.02 -8.27 6.38
N ALA A 21 13.68 -8.42 5.22
CA ALA A 21 14.89 -9.20 5.01
C ALA A 21 15.65 -8.62 3.78
N PRO A 22 16.91 -9.02 3.54
CA PRO A 22 17.73 -8.49 2.43
C PRO A 22 17.12 -8.57 1.02
N GLU A 23 16.08 -9.37 0.84
CA GLU A 23 15.38 -9.57 -0.46
C GLU A 23 13.85 -9.56 -0.29
N LYS A 24 13.34 -9.03 0.82
CA LYS A 24 11.91 -9.02 1.13
C LYS A 24 11.43 -7.62 1.45
N THR A 25 10.68 -7.05 0.52
CA THR A 25 10.02 -5.76 0.67
C THR A 25 8.52 -5.95 0.80
N VAL A 26 7.93 -5.34 1.83
CA VAL A 26 6.49 -5.30 2.04
C VAL A 26 6.01 -3.87 1.87
N PHE A 27 4.95 -3.68 1.11
CA PHE A 27 4.28 -2.39 0.95
C PHE A 27 3.00 -2.39 1.79
N VAL A 28 2.81 -1.33 2.56
CA VAL A 28 1.63 -1.13 3.40
C VAL A 28 1.10 0.29 3.21
N GLU A 29 -0.21 0.45 3.32
CA GLU A 29 -0.80 1.77 3.43
C GLU A 29 -0.46 2.36 4.80
N SER A 30 -0.13 3.66 4.82
CA SER A 30 0.21 4.37 6.05
C SER A 30 -0.93 4.28 7.07
N GLY A 31 -0.63 3.73 8.24
CA GLY A 31 -1.62 3.51 9.30
C GLY A 31 -2.43 2.22 9.18
N ASN A 32 -2.19 1.39 8.17
CA ASN A 32 -2.85 0.11 7.96
C ASN A 32 -1.83 -1.02 7.80
N HIS A 33 -1.35 -1.55 8.92
CA HIS A 33 -0.30 -2.58 8.96
C HIS A 33 -0.84 -3.99 8.73
N ASP A 34 -2.15 -4.18 8.88
CA ASP A 34 -2.84 -5.46 8.68
C ASP A 34 -3.12 -5.75 7.20
N ALA A 35 -3.19 -4.70 6.37
CA ALA A 35 -3.37 -4.81 4.92
C ALA A 35 -2.03 -4.59 4.19
N TRP A 36 -1.48 -5.66 3.64
CA TRP A 36 -0.27 -5.66 2.84
C TRP A 36 -0.61 -5.74 1.36
N ILE A 37 0.15 -5.01 0.54
CA ILE A 37 -0.02 -4.98 -0.91
C ILE A 37 0.82 -6.12 -1.49
N ALA A 38 0.14 -7.14 -2.01
CA ALA A 38 0.79 -8.22 -2.75
C ALA A 38 1.09 -7.76 -4.18
N THR A 39 2.37 -7.77 -4.55
CA THR A 39 2.84 -7.49 -5.90
C THR A 39 3.84 -8.55 -6.31
N ASP A 40 3.84 -8.92 -7.59
CA ASP A 40 4.81 -9.86 -8.17
C ASP A 40 6.18 -9.20 -8.41
N LEU A 41 6.23 -7.87 -8.47
CA LEU A 41 7.45 -7.12 -8.78
C LEU A 41 7.59 -5.88 -7.89
N ALA A 42 8.79 -5.74 -7.31
CA ALA A 42 9.30 -4.53 -6.72
C ALA A 42 10.62 -4.20 -7.42
N VAL A 43 10.79 -2.94 -7.83
CA VAL A 43 12.02 -2.46 -8.48
C VAL A 43 12.63 -1.35 -7.63
N ASP A 44 13.96 -1.27 -7.63
CA ASP A 44 14.66 -0.14 -7.03
C ASP A 44 14.43 1.14 -7.87
N LEU A 45 14.35 2.28 -7.19
CA LEU A 45 14.21 3.58 -7.83
C LEU A 45 15.56 4.05 -8.34
N GLU A 46 15.80 3.89 -9.63
CA GLU A 46 16.89 4.53 -10.34
C GLU A 46 16.49 5.98 -10.69
N ARG A 47 17.35 6.95 -10.37
CA ARG A 47 17.10 8.38 -10.61
C ARG A 47 17.68 8.86 -11.94
#